data_AF-A0A3B0S5K6-F1
#
_entry.id   AF-A0A3B0S5K6-F1
#
_cell.length_a   1.000
_cell.length_b   1.000
_cell.length_c   1.000
_cell.angle_alpha   90.00
_cell.angle_beta   90.00
_cell.angle_gamma   90.00
#
_symmetry.space_group_name_H-M   'P 1'
#
loop_
_entity.id
_entity.type
_entity.pdbx_description
1 polymer ?
#
loop_
_entity_poly.entity_id
_entity_poly.type
_entity_poly.pdbx_seq_one_letter_code
_entity_poly.pdbx_strand_id
1 'polypeptide(L)' 'MKISSNFDAGNIQVVEAENPGNIRLKIRHDHNSDFYQWFYFRLTGAKGQLCA' A
#
# COMPACT_ATOMS: atom_id res chain seq x y z
N MET A 1 -4.20 -10.08 -6.75
CA MET A 1 -3.84 -8.66 -6.87
C MET A 1 -2.39 -8.47 -6.48
N LYS A 2 -1.75 -7.36 -6.85
CA LYS A 2 -0.39 -7.04 -6.41
C LYS A 2 -0.28 -5.57 -6.06
N ILE A 3 0.28 -5.29 -4.88
CA ILE A 3 0.63 -3.96 -4.41
C ILE A 3 2.14 -3.79 -4.46
N SER A 4 2.62 -2.65 -4.98
CA SER A 4 4.03 -2.31 -5.05
C SER A 4 4.24 -0.83 -4.75
N SER A 5 5.37 -0.49 -4.13
CA SER A 5 5.80 0.89 -3.86
C SER A 5 7.29 1.11 -4.17
N ASN A 6 7.92 0.20 -4.92
CA ASN A 6 9.32 0.34 -5.33
C ASN A 6 9.44 1.23 -6.57
N PHE A 7 9.23 2.53 -6.37
CA PHE A 7 9.35 3.60 -7.35
C PHE A 7 9.50 4.94 -6.62
N ASP A 8 9.77 6.02 -7.34
CA ASP A 8 9.99 7.34 -6.74
C ASP A 8 8.79 7.80 -5.90
N ALA A 9 9.07 8.36 -4.72
CA ALA A 9 8.11 8.70 -3.66
C ALA A 9 7.23 7.55 -3.14
N GLY A 10 7.47 6.30 -3.53
CA GLY A 10 6.65 5.16 -3.12
C GLY A 10 6.78 4.83 -1.64
N ASN A 11 5.67 4.87 -0.90
CA ASN A 11 5.59 4.57 0.53
C ASN A 11 4.34 3.74 0.87
N ILE A 12 4.54 2.44 1.12
CA ILE A 12 3.55 1.56 1.78
C ILE A 12 4.21 0.27 2.27
N GLN A 13 3.70 -0.29 3.35
CA GLN A 13 3.91 -1.68 3.78
C GLN A 13 2.61 -2.46 3.60
N VAL A 14 2.72 -3.64 2.97
CA VAL A 14 1.58 -4.57 2.80
C VAL A 14 1.52 -5.48 4.03
N VAL A 15 0.38 -5.49 4.73
CA VAL A 15 0.10 -6.43 5.82
C VAL A 15 -0.71 -7.62 5.29
N GLU A 16 -1.72 -7.35 4.47
CA GLU A 16 -2.58 -8.36 3.82
C GLU A 16 -3.13 -7.78 2.51
N ALA A 17 -3.16 -8.58 1.44
CA ALA A 17 -3.67 -8.16 0.13
C ALA A 17 -4.30 -9.31 -0.69
N GLU A 18 -4.60 -10.43 -0.04
CA GLU A 18 -5.19 -11.63 -0.63
C GLU A 18 -6.70 -11.47 -0.84
N ASN A 19 -7.39 -10.84 0.11
CA ASN A 19 -8.82 -10.55 0.05
C ASN A 19 -9.08 -9.08 -0.39
N PRO A 20 -9.76 -8.83 -1.53
CA PRO A 20 -10.12 -7.48 -1.97
C PRO A 20 -10.95 -6.69 -0.95
N GLY A 21 -11.84 -7.34 -0.20
CA GLY A 21 -12.68 -6.70 0.82
C GLY A 21 -12.00 -6.53 2.18
N ASN A 22 -10.70 -6.82 2.29
CA ASN A 22 -9.95 -6.69 3.54
C ASN A 22 -8.46 -6.41 3.27
N ILE A 23 -8.16 -5.48 2.36
CA ILE A 23 -6.77 -5.08 2.12
C ILE A 23 -6.26 -4.29 3.34
N ARG A 24 -5.18 -4.76 3.97
CA ARG A 24 -4.59 -4.12 5.16
C ARG A 24 -3.20 -3.59 4.84
N LEU A 25 -3.00 -2.30 5.07
CA LEU A 25 -1.76 -1.59 4.76
C LEU A 25 -1.28 -0.79 5.97
N LYS A 26 0.02 -0.48 5.99
CA LYS A 26 0.65 0.45 6.94
C LYS A 26 1.48 1.48 6.17
N ILE A 27 1.48 2.72 6.66
CA ILE A 27 2.39 3.76 6.18
C ILE A 27 3.75 3.50 6.84
N ARG A 28 4.85 3.57 6.08
CA ARG A 28 6.19 3.48 6.67
C ARG A 28 6.56 4.84 7.23
N HIS A 29 7.26 4.83 8.35
CA HIS A 29 7.90 6.00 8.93
C HIS A 29 8.80 6.72 7.93
N ASP A 30 8.81 8.04 8.03
CA ASP A 30 9.79 8.86 7.33
C ASP A 30 11.19 8.50 7.83
N HIS A 31 12.20 8.76 7.00
CA HIS A 31 13.56 8.36 7.30
C HIS A 31 14.04 8.99 8.62
N ASN A 32 14.42 8.15 9.58
CA ASN A 32 14.87 8.54 10.93
C ASN A 32 13.86 9.42 11.69
N SER A 33 12.56 9.14 11.56
CA SER A 33 11.52 9.90 12.23
C SER A 33 10.36 9.03 12.71
N ASP A 34 9.71 9.42 13.81
CA ASP A 34 8.43 8.84 14.23
C ASP A 34 7.25 9.39 13.40
N PHE A 35 7.47 10.42 12.57
CA PHE A 35 6.44 10.95 11.69
C PHE A 35 6.15 10.01 10.51
N TYR A 36 4.87 9.91 10.18
CA TYR A 36 4.38 9.23 8.98
C TYR A 36 3.02 9.80 8.60
N GLN A 37 2.84 10.07 7.32
CA GLN A 37 1.54 10.46 6.76
C GLN A 37 1.52 10.24 5.24
N TRP A 38 2.66 10.43 4.59
CA TRP A 38 2.80 10.25 3.14
C TRP A 38 2.63 8.78 2.74
N PHE A 39 1.72 8.52 1.80
CA PHE A 39 1.53 7.21 1.19
C PHE A 39 1.46 7.33 -0.32
N TYR A 40 2.13 6.41 -1.02
CA TYR A 40 1.99 6.27 -2.46
C TYR A 40 2.32 4.83 -2.88
N PHE A 41 1.38 4.18 -3.55
CA PHE A 41 1.51 2.79 -3.98
C PHE A 41 0.75 2.55 -5.28
N ARG A 42 1.09 1.45 -5.95
CA ARG A 42 0.41 0.96 -7.15
C ARG A 42 -0.27 -0.37 -6.84
N LEU A 43 -1.57 -0.46 -7.18
CA LEU A 43 -2.35 -1.70 -7.19
C LEU A 43 -2.52 -2.18 -8.63
N THR A 44 -2.33 -3.48 -8.86
CA THR A 44 -2.57 -4.14 -10.16
C THR A 44 -3.35 -5.44 -9.99
N GLY A 45 -4.02 -5.88 -11.06
CA GLY A 45 -4.82 -7.12 -11.05
C GLY A 45 -6.11 -7.04 -10.24
N ALA A 46 -6.68 -5.83 -10.08
CA ALA A 46 -7.94 -5.56 -9.37
C ALA A 46 -9.07 -5.08 -10.31
N LYS A 47 -8.92 -5.29 -11.64
CA LYS A 47 -9.94 -4.86 -12.61
C LYS A 47 -11.27 -5.55 -12.31
N GLY A 48 -12.34 -4.77 -12.14
CA GLY A 48 -13.68 -5.28 -11.85
C GLY A 48 -13.85 -5.85 -10.45
N GLN A 49 -12.88 -5.65 -9.55
CA GLN A 49 -12.98 -6.04 -8.14
C GLN A 49 -13.29 -4.81 -7.30
N LEU A 50 -14.28 -4.92 -6.41
CA LEU A 50 -14.48 -3.93 -5.37
C LEU A 50 -13.43 -4.15 -4.28
N CYS A 51 -12.63 -3.11 -4.01
CA CYS A 51 -11.67 -3.09 -2.91
C CYS A 51 -12.16 -2.11 -1.84
N ALA A 52 -13.09 -2.56 -1.00
CA ALA A 52 -13.72 -1.76 0.05
C ALA A 52 -14.09 -2.65 1.23
#